data_AF-A0A382VT94-F1
#
_entry.id   AF-A0A382VT94-F1
#
_cell.length_a   1.000
_cell.length_b   1.000
_cell.length_c   1.000
_cell.angle_alpha   90.00
_cell.angle_beta   90.00
_cell.angle_gamma   90.00
#
_symmetry.space_group_name_H-M   'P 1'
#
loop_
_entity.id
_entity.type
_entity.pdbx_description
1 polymer ?
#
loop_
_entity_poly.entity_id
_entity_poly.type
_entity_poly.pdbx_seq_one_letter_code
_entity_poly.pdbx_strand_id
1 'polypeptide(L)'
;LKEREGIVNISHRQLPSFSEHEKFVKNSPYSFWEIIWLNNERIGNIYLTDRDELGIFIKKKFQSRGSGSIALQKFLKKTGKNRFLAHINPTNYKSIQFFGKNGFTHIQNTYHKKINS
;
A
#
# COMPACT_ATOMS: atom_id res chain seq x y z
N LEU A 1 5.98 -2.87 12.01
CA LEU A 1 4.69 -2.22 12.31
C LEU A 1 4.85 -0.88 13.06
N LYS A 2 5.82 -0.74 13.99
CA LYS A 2 6.05 0.50 14.79
C LYS A 2 6.19 1.82 14.01
N GLU A 3 6.65 1.79 12.75
CA GLU A 3 6.82 3.02 11.94
C GLU A 3 5.55 3.47 11.21
N ARG A 4 4.49 2.64 11.17
CA ARG A 4 3.23 3.00 10.51
C ARG A 4 2.41 3.84 11.49
N GLU A 5 2.20 5.11 11.14
CA GLU A 5 1.27 5.97 11.88
C GLU A 5 -0.16 5.44 11.71
N GLY A 6 -0.95 5.45 12.78
CA GLY A 6 -2.32 4.91 12.75
C GLY A 6 -3.22 5.57 11.70
N ILE A 7 -2.92 6.83 11.35
CA ILE A 7 -3.58 7.65 10.32
C ILE A 7 -3.44 7.05 8.91
N VAL A 8 -2.45 6.15 8.69
CA VAL A 8 -2.20 5.49 7.41
C VAL A 8 -3.10 4.27 7.19
N ASN A 9 -3.69 3.71 8.25
CA ASN A 9 -4.50 2.49 8.15
C ASN A 9 -5.88 2.78 7.57
N ILE A 10 -6.37 1.88 6.71
CA ILE A 10 -7.65 2.04 6.01
C ILE A 10 -8.70 1.08 6.56
N SER A 11 -8.31 -0.17 6.82
CA SER A 11 -9.22 -1.25 7.22
C SER A 11 -9.20 -1.54 8.72
N HIS A 12 -8.10 -1.27 9.41
CA HIS A 12 -7.90 -1.72 10.78
C HIS A 12 -7.91 -0.56 11.78
N ARG A 13 -8.92 -0.56 12.67
CA ARG A 13 -8.98 0.32 13.87
C ARG A 13 -8.00 -0.13 14.96
N GLN A 14 -7.65 -1.41 15.00
CA GLN A 14 -6.64 -2.01 15.88
C GLN A 14 -5.70 -2.89 15.08
N LEU A 15 -4.42 -2.93 15.46
CA LEU A 15 -3.44 -3.82 14.84
C LEU A 15 -3.89 -5.28 15.03
N PRO A 16 -3.93 -6.09 13.95
CA PRO A 16 -4.24 -7.50 14.10
C PRO A 16 -3.20 -8.18 14.99
N SER A 17 -3.62 -9.20 15.72
CA SER A 17 -2.72 -10.07 16.45
C SER A 17 -1.76 -10.79 15.49
N PHE A 18 -0.63 -11.25 16.03
CA PHE A 18 0.34 -12.02 15.24
C PHE A 18 -0.31 -13.25 14.58
N SER A 19 -1.18 -13.96 15.31
CA SER A 19 -1.87 -15.16 14.79
C SER A 19 -2.84 -14.83 13.65
N GLU A 20 -3.60 -13.74 13.76
CA GLU A 20 -4.47 -13.29 12.67
C GLU A 20 -3.66 -12.90 11.42
N HIS A 21 -2.53 -12.21 11.63
CA HIS A 21 -1.64 -11.85 10.53
C HIS A 21 -1.00 -13.08 9.88
N GLU A 22 -0.60 -14.07 10.67
CA GLU A 22 -0.03 -15.33 10.18
C GLU A 22 -1.04 -16.11 9.32
N LYS A 23 -2.29 -16.23 9.78
CA LYS A 23 -3.38 -16.86 9.00
C LYS A 23 -3.63 -16.12 7.69
N PHE A 24 -3.65 -14.80 7.72
CA PHE A 24 -3.82 -13.97 6.53
C PHE A 24 -2.70 -14.20 5.50
N VAL A 25 -1.44 -14.27 5.95
CA VAL A 25 -0.29 -14.54 5.06
C VAL A 25 -0.33 -15.96 4.52
N LYS A 26 -0.71 -16.96 5.34
CA LYS A 26 -0.83 -18.38 4.90
C LYS A 26 -1.87 -18.57 3.81
N ASN A 27 -2.92 -17.76 3.78
CA ASN A 27 -3.92 -17.78 2.72
C ASN A 27 -3.40 -17.19 1.39
N SER A 28 -2.14 -16.76 1.33
CA SER A 28 -1.43 -16.26 0.15
C SER A 28 -2.24 -15.28 -0.73
N PRO A 29 -2.85 -14.23 -0.16
CA PRO A 29 -3.68 -13.28 -0.92
C PRO A 29 -2.85 -12.38 -1.88
N TYR A 30 -1.55 -12.63 -2.01
CA TYR A 30 -0.59 -11.79 -2.72
C TYR A 30 -0.07 -12.50 -3.96
N SER A 31 -0.40 -11.97 -5.14
CA SER A 31 0.26 -12.34 -6.39
C SER A 31 1.75 -11.95 -6.38
N PHE A 32 2.11 -10.87 -5.68
CA PHE A 32 3.48 -10.39 -5.55
C PHE A 32 3.74 -9.79 -4.17
N TRP A 33 4.91 -10.07 -3.59
CA TRP A 33 5.40 -9.39 -2.39
C TRP A 33 6.91 -9.24 -2.44
N GLU A 34 7.38 -8.01 -2.57
CA GLU A 34 8.79 -7.69 -2.82
C GLU A 34 9.38 -6.79 -1.73
N ILE A 35 10.65 -7.02 -1.43
CA ILE A 35 11.45 -6.16 -0.54
C ILE A 35 12.14 -5.09 -1.40
N ILE A 36 12.07 -3.83 -0.98
CA ILE A 36 12.75 -2.73 -1.66
C ILE A 36 14.13 -2.52 -1.01
N TRP A 37 15.18 -2.64 -1.83
CA TRP A 37 16.58 -2.50 -1.41
C TRP A 37 17.22 -1.24 -2.02
N LEU A 38 18.08 -0.57 -1.25
CA LEU A 38 18.96 0.51 -1.70
C LEU A 38 20.34 0.30 -1.06
N ASN A 39 21.38 0.11 -1.87
CA ASN A 39 22.75 -0.13 -1.41
C ASN A 39 22.84 -1.20 -0.31
N ASN A 40 22.22 -2.36 -0.55
CA ASN A 40 22.12 -3.48 0.39
C ASN A 40 21.36 -3.19 1.69
N GLU A 41 20.71 -2.03 1.82
CA GLU A 41 19.81 -1.74 2.93
C GLU A 41 18.35 -1.93 2.54
N ARG A 42 17.59 -2.67 3.38
CA ARG A 42 16.14 -2.78 3.23
C ARG A 42 15.48 -1.45 3.56
N ILE A 43 14.89 -0.80 2.56
CA ILE A 43 14.23 0.50 2.71
C ILE A 43 12.71 0.41 2.75
N GLY A 44 12.12 -0.72 2.35
CA GLY A 44 10.68 -0.82 2.22
C GLY A 44 10.18 -2.18 1.75
N ASN A 45 8.91 -2.22 1.38
CA ASN A 45 8.26 -3.33 0.70
C ASN A 45 7.14 -2.81 -0.20
N ILE A 46 6.81 -3.60 -1.21
CA ILE A 46 5.70 -3.38 -2.13
C ILE A 46 5.00 -4.72 -2.36
N TYR A 47 3.68 -4.71 -2.48
CA TYR A 47 2.90 -5.92 -2.72
C TYR A 47 1.75 -5.65 -3.69
N LEU A 48 1.28 -6.71 -4.33
CA LEU A 48 0.09 -6.74 -5.16
C LEU A 48 -0.77 -7.95 -4.74
N THR A 49 -2.05 -7.72 -4.49
CA THR A 49 -3.01 -8.79 -4.21
C THR A 49 -3.59 -9.37 -5.49
N ASP A 50 -4.25 -10.52 -5.39
CA ASP A 50 -4.96 -11.13 -6.54
C ASP A 50 -6.16 -10.29 -7.03
N ARG A 51 -6.55 -9.26 -6.26
CA ARG A 51 -7.61 -8.29 -6.61
C ARG A 51 -7.04 -6.98 -7.17
N ASP A 52 -5.80 -7.03 -7.64
CA ASP A 52 -5.04 -5.89 -8.17
C ASP A 52 -4.80 -4.77 -7.13
N GLU A 53 -4.93 -5.05 -5.82
CA GLU A 53 -4.69 -4.05 -4.78
C GLU A 53 -3.19 -3.93 -4.51
N LEU A 54 -2.68 -2.71 -4.66
CA LEU A 54 -1.28 -2.35 -4.56
C LEU A 54 -1.03 -1.59 -3.26
N GLY A 55 -0.03 -2.03 -2.51
CA GLY A 55 0.47 -1.29 -1.35
C GLY A 55 1.98 -1.12 -1.40
N ILE A 56 2.47 0.05 -1.02
CA ILE A 56 3.90 0.37 -0.90
C ILE A 56 4.18 0.99 0.46
N PHE A 57 5.28 0.57 1.08
CA PHE A 57 5.79 1.15 2.31
C PHE A 57 7.28 1.44 2.18
N ILE A 58 7.68 2.68 2.51
CA ILE A 58 9.07 3.13 2.58
C ILE A 58 9.34 3.64 4.00
N LYS A 59 10.44 3.21 4.62
CA LYS A 59 10.86 3.68 5.95
C LYS A 59 11.06 5.20 5.93
N LYS A 60 10.72 5.87 7.04
CA LYS A 60 10.73 7.35 7.15
C LYS A 60 12.04 7.99 6.67
N LYS A 61 13.20 7.42 7.04
CA LYS A 61 14.52 7.95 6.65
C LYS A 61 14.80 7.98 5.14
N PHE A 62 14.03 7.22 4.34
CA PHE A 62 14.17 7.13 2.88
C PHE A 62 13.01 7.79 2.12
N GLN A 63 12.04 8.39 2.82
CA GLN A 63 10.95 9.11 2.19
C GLN A 63 11.44 10.43 1.59
N SER A 64 10.68 10.98 0.65
CA SER A 64 10.96 12.26 -0.02
C SER A 64 12.26 12.32 -0.85
N ARG A 65 12.83 11.16 -1.22
CA ARG A 65 14.06 11.04 -2.04
C ARG A 65 13.84 10.41 -3.42
N GLY A 66 12.58 10.27 -3.85
CA GLY A 66 12.22 9.63 -5.13
C GLY A 66 12.31 8.10 -5.17
N SER A 67 12.95 7.45 -4.19
CA SER A 67 13.11 5.99 -4.16
C SER A 67 11.79 5.21 -4.25
N GLY A 68 10.70 5.73 -3.67
CA GLY A 68 9.37 5.13 -3.74
C GLY A 68 8.81 5.09 -5.17
N SER A 69 8.95 6.17 -5.95
CA SER A 69 8.46 6.23 -7.32
C SER A 69 9.27 5.32 -8.25
N ILE A 70 10.59 5.27 -8.07
CA ILE A 70 11.46 4.36 -8.83
C ILE A 70 11.09 2.90 -8.53
N ALA A 71 10.92 2.55 -7.26
CA ALA A 71 10.51 1.21 -6.86
C ALA A 71 9.15 0.84 -7.43
N LEU A 72 8.18 1.76 -7.38
CA LEU A 72 6.86 1.56 -7.96
C LEU A 72 6.94 1.30 -9.46
N GLN A 73 7.62 2.15 -10.25
CA GLN A 73 7.71 1.96 -11.70
C GLN A 73 8.38 0.63 -12.09
N LYS A 74 9.45 0.24 -11.38
CA LYS A 74 10.09 -1.07 -11.60
C LYS A 74 9.13 -2.21 -11.29
N PHE A 75 8.37 -2.10 -10.21
CA PHE A 75 7.39 -3.10 -9.81
C PHE A 75 6.24 -3.23 -10.84
N LEU A 76 5.66 -2.11 -11.28
CA LEU A 76 4.60 -2.11 -12.30
C LEU A 76 5.07 -2.81 -13.58
N LYS A 77 6.26 -2.46 -14.08
CA LYS A 77 6.86 -3.12 -15.27
C LYS A 77 7.07 -4.62 -15.06
N LYS A 78 7.53 -5.04 -13.87
CA LYS A 78 7.79 -6.46 -13.54
C LYS A 78 6.51 -7.29 -13.52
N THR A 79 5.42 -6.76 -12.97
CA THR A 79 4.18 -7.53 -12.80
C THR A 79 3.47 -7.83 -14.13
N GLY A 80 3.66 -7.00 -15.16
CA GLY A 80 2.99 -7.16 -16.46
C GLY A 80 1.46 -6.99 -16.42
N LYS A 81 0.92 -6.54 -15.28
CA LYS A 81 -0.52 -6.29 -15.08
C LYS A 81 -0.91 -4.94 -15.68
N ASN A 82 -2.16 -4.83 -16.12
CA ASN A 82 -2.71 -3.63 -16.76
C ASN A 82 -3.59 -2.79 -15.81
N ARG A 83 -3.82 -3.25 -14.57
CA ARG A 83 -4.69 -2.60 -13.59
C ARG A 83 -4.06 -2.68 -12.20
N PHE A 84 -4.15 -1.58 -11.46
CA PHE A 84 -3.66 -1.46 -10.09
C PHE A 84 -4.59 -0.54 -9.29
N LEU A 85 -4.96 -0.95 -8.09
CA LEU A 85 -5.81 -0.21 -7.17
C LEU A 85 -5.03 0.14 -5.91
N ALA A 86 -4.93 1.42 -5.58
CA ALA A 86 -4.35 1.85 -4.32
C ALA A 86 -5.46 2.35 -3.40
N HIS A 87 -5.78 1.59 -2.37
CA HIS A 87 -6.66 2.07 -1.30
C HIS A 87 -5.83 2.99 -0.41
N ILE A 88 -6.35 4.19 -0.13
CA ILE A 88 -5.64 5.23 0.63
C ILE A 88 -6.59 5.82 1.65
N ASN A 89 -6.13 6.00 2.90
CA ASN A 89 -6.93 6.69 3.92
C ASN A 89 -7.11 8.16 3.47
N PRO A 90 -8.34 8.72 3.46
CA PRO A 90 -8.58 10.10 3.02
C PRO A 90 -7.73 11.17 3.72
N THR A 91 -7.25 10.90 4.94
CA THR A 91 -6.38 11.80 5.71
C THR A 91 -4.89 11.62 5.42
N ASN A 92 -4.50 10.60 4.65
CA ASN A 92 -3.10 10.35 4.27
C ASN A 92 -2.73 11.11 2.99
N TYR A 93 -2.64 12.44 3.10
CA TYR A 93 -2.32 13.33 1.99
C TYR A 93 -0.99 13.01 1.30
N LYS A 94 0.01 12.51 2.05
CA LYS A 94 1.30 12.08 1.47
C LYS A 94 1.12 10.94 0.47
N SER A 95 0.32 9.95 0.81
CA SER A 95 0.04 8.82 -0.07
C SER A 95 -0.83 9.23 -1.26
N ILE A 96 -1.84 10.08 -1.04
CA ILE A 96 -2.67 10.64 -2.12
C ILE A 96 -1.80 11.36 -3.15
N GLN A 97 -0.91 12.25 -2.70
CA GLN A 97 0.03 12.96 -3.58
C GLN A 97 1.02 12.01 -4.26
N PHE A 98 1.52 11.01 -3.54
CA PHE A 98 2.46 10.03 -4.09
C PHE A 98 1.84 9.25 -5.26
N PHE A 99 0.64 8.70 -5.07
CA PHE A 99 -0.03 7.93 -6.13
C PHE A 99 -0.46 8.83 -7.29
N GLY A 100 -0.97 10.04 -7.01
CA GLY A 100 -1.29 11.02 -8.05
C GLY A 100 -0.08 11.39 -8.93
N LYS A 101 1.09 11.62 -8.32
CA LYS A 101 2.35 11.88 -9.05
C LYS A 101 2.83 10.69 -9.89
N ASN A 102 2.38 9.48 -9.58
CA ASN A 102 2.72 8.26 -10.32
C ASN A 102 1.58 7.83 -11.27
N GLY A 103 0.68 8.75 -11.64
CA GLY A 103 -0.33 8.51 -12.68
C GLY A 103 -1.60 7.81 -12.22
N PHE A 104 -1.79 7.61 -10.92
CA PHE A 104 -3.06 7.08 -10.40
C PHE A 104 -4.11 8.20 -10.35
N THR A 105 -5.31 7.90 -10.81
CA THR A 105 -6.46 8.79 -10.73
C THR A 105 -7.34 8.42 -9.54
N HIS A 106 -7.88 9.41 -8.84
CA HIS A 106 -8.84 9.17 -7.77
C HIS A 106 -10.20 8.74 -8.38
N ILE A 107 -10.68 7.56 -8.00
CA ILE A 107 -11.91 6.96 -8.57
C ILE A 107 -13.05 6.78 -7.56
N GLN A 108 -12.77 6.78 -6.25
CA GLN A 108 -13.78 6.45 -5.24
C GLN A 108 -13.42 7.02 -3.86
N ASN A 109 -14.40 7.67 -3.21
CA ASN A 109 -14.36 8.03 -1.78
C ASN A 109 -15.79 7.95 -1.21
N THR A 110 -16.16 6.82 -0.60
CA THR A 110 -17.59 6.50 -0.40
C THR A 110 -18.02 6.53 1.06
N TYR A 111 -19.10 7.27 1.32
CA TYR A 111 -19.83 7.34 2.58
C TYR A 111 -21.27 6.92 2.33
N HIS A 112 -21.78 5.98 3.13
CA HIS A 112 -23.14 5.45 3.00
C HIS A 112 -23.88 5.56 4.33
N LYS A 113 -25.11 6.11 4.29
CA LYS A 113 -26.04 6.17 5.42
C LYS A 113 -27.36 5.53 4.98
N LYS A 114 -27.70 4.40 5.60
CA LYS A 114 -29.02 3.77 5.44
C LYS A 114 -29.89 4.16 6.62
N ILE A 115 -31.07 4.72 6.35
CA ILE A 115 -32.11 4.93 7.34
C ILE A 115 -33.22 3.96 6.96
N ASN A 116 -33.49 2.99 7.82
CA ASN A 116 -34.68 2.14 7.66
C ASN A 116 -35.86 2.89 8.30
N SER A 117 -36.99 2.96 7.60
CA SER A 117 -38.32 3.16 8.20
C SER A 117 -38.83 1.83 8.75
#